data_AF-A0A3A8NNH3-F1
#
_entry.id   AF-A0A3A8NNH3-F1
#
_cell.length_a   1.000
_cell.length_b   1.000
_cell.length_c   1.000
_cell.angle_alpha   90.00
_cell.angle_beta   90.00
_cell.angle_gamma   90.00
#
_symmetry.space_group_name_H-M   'P 1'
#
loop_
_entity.id
_entity.type
_entity.pdbx_description
1 polymer ?
#
loop_
_entity_poly.entity_id
_entity_poly.type
_entity_poly.pdbx_seq_one_letter_code
_entity_poly.pdbx_strand_id
1 'polypeptide(L)'
;MLRWGVLAPGRIAGGFVWALHQHTDQRVHAVASRDPERAQRFAATYGIPHVHGSYEQLVADPHVDIVYVASPHSEHKRQALLAIAAGKHVLVEKPLALDAGEAREIARAARAAGVFAMEALWSRFLPQTLIIERLLRDGVLGDLRLVTADFGGRFEFDPEGRIFNPALGGGALLDLGIYPIWLAHFALGPPPRVHATGSLAETGVDGQAALILTYATGAQALLHTTLFAETPQEAVIAGTHARLQLDSRFFTPGGFTLKAARSEQRLRWADPSGIHGSEGLAYQAAAVARHIGEGQTESPLHPLEHSIALLETIDAARGQLGATHWRDRE
;
A
#
# COMPACT_ATOMS: atom_id res chain seq x y z
N MET A 1 6.79 16.20 -16.74
CA MET A 1 6.53 16.49 -15.32
C MET A 1 5.02 16.59 -15.14
N LEU A 2 4.44 15.85 -14.21
CA LEU A 2 3.00 15.88 -13.96
C LEU A 2 2.67 16.98 -12.95
N ARG A 3 1.49 17.57 -13.10
CA ARG A 3 0.89 18.53 -12.17
C ARG A 3 -0.05 17.78 -11.23
N TRP A 4 0.41 17.54 -10.01
CA TRP A 4 -0.32 16.71 -9.05
C TRP A 4 -1.40 17.51 -8.30
N GLY A 5 -2.58 16.91 -8.16
CA GLY A 5 -3.60 17.31 -7.22
C GLY A 5 -3.60 16.39 -5.99
N VAL A 6 -3.81 16.92 -4.79
CA VAL A 6 -3.88 16.14 -3.55
C VAL A 6 -5.26 16.28 -2.91
N LEU A 7 -5.94 15.15 -2.69
CA LEU A 7 -7.19 15.09 -1.93
C LEU A 7 -6.92 14.64 -0.49
N ALA A 8 -7.56 15.31 0.46
CA ALA A 8 -7.51 15.00 1.90
C ALA A 8 -6.09 15.02 2.49
N PRO A 9 -5.46 16.21 2.60
CA PRO A 9 -4.06 16.36 3.01
C PRO A 9 -3.84 16.06 4.51
N GLY A 10 -3.73 14.78 4.86
CA GLY A 10 -3.36 14.29 6.19
C GLY A 10 -1.86 14.07 6.36
N ARG A 11 -1.48 13.32 7.41
CA ARG A 11 -0.06 13.01 7.72
C ARG A 11 0.64 12.30 6.56
N ILE A 12 0.02 11.29 5.95
CA ILE A 12 0.63 10.55 4.84
C ILE A 12 0.81 11.43 3.61
N ALA A 13 -0.15 12.32 3.32
CA ALA A 13 -0.02 13.31 2.26
C ALA A 13 1.16 14.24 2.49
N GLY A 14 1.39 14.69 3.73
CA GLY A 14 2.55 15.51 4.06
C GLY A 14 3.87 14.79 3.75
N GLY A 15 3.98 13.52 4.15
CA GLY A 15 5.15 12.68 3.82
C GLY A 15 5.34 12.50 2.32
N PHE A 16 4.25 12.21 1.59
CA PHE A 16 4.28 12.02 0.14
C PHE A 16 4.71 13.30 -0.58
N VAL A 17 4.07 14.44 -0.28
CA VAL A 17 4.37 15.72 -0.93
C VAL A 17 5.80 16.16 -0.67
N TRP A 18 6.25 16.03 0.59
CA TRP A 18 7.63 16.36 0.94
C TRP A 18 8.63 15.47 0.17
N ALA A 19 8.46 14.15 0.21
CA ALA A 19 9.36 13.22 -0.49
C ALA A 19 9.36 13.47 -2.02
N LEU A 20 8.18 13.71 -2.59
CA LEU A 20 7.98 14.01 -4.00
C LEU A 20 8.74 15.29 -4.40
N HIS A 21 8.67 16.37 -3.62
CA HIS A 21 9.39 17.62 -3.90
C HIS A 21 10.89 17.51 -3.72
N GLN A 22 11.35 16.77 -2.70
CA GLN A 22 12.78 16.66 -2.37
C GLN A 22 13.55 15.73 -3.31
N HIS A 23 12.95 14.61 -3.72
CA HIS A 23 13.66 13.53 -4.40
C HIS A 23 13.21 13.28 -5.84
N THR A 24 12.32 14.12 -6.37
CA THR A 24 11.89 14.03 -7.78
C THR A 24 11.72 15.42 -8.40
N ASP A 25 11.64 15.46 -9.73
CA ASP A 25 11.26 16.67 -10.45
C ASP A 25 9.75 16.96 -10.39
N GLN A 26 8.92 16.05 -9.86
CA GLN A 26 7.48 16.25 -9.82
C GLN A 26 7.08 17.38 -8.87
N ARG A 27 5.96 18.06 -9.13
CA ARG A 27 5.45 19.13 -8.28
C ARG A 27 3.95 19.02 -8.06
N VAL A 28 3.52 19.40 -6.86
CA VAL A 28 2.11 19.48 -6.50
C VAL A 28 1.59 20.83 -6.91
N HIS A 29 0.57 20.81 -7.75
CA HIS A 29 -0.07 21.99 -8.29
C HIS A 29 -1.22 22.46 -7.38
N ALA A 30 -2.05 21.53 -6.92
CA ALA A 30 -3.25 21.87 -6.17
C ALA A 30 -3.52 20.93 -5.00
N VAL A 31 -4.23 21.43 -3.99
CA VAL A 31 -4.71 20.64 -2.86
C VAL A 31 -6.16 20.99 -2.52
N ALA A 32 -6.92 20.00 -2.06
CA ALA A 32 -8.29 20.19 -1.59
C ALA A 32 -8.55 19.42 -0.29
N SER A 33 -9.38 19.99 0.57
CA SER A 33 -9.78 19.44 1.86
C SER A 33 -11.21 19.85 2.17
N ARG A 34 -11.98 18.99 2.85
CA ARG A 34 -13.27 19.36 3.46
C ARG A 34 -13.14 20.43 4.55
N ASP A 35 -11.95 20.56 5.11
CA ASP A 35 -11.56 21.63 6.04
C ASP A 35 -10.68 22.64 5.27
N PRO A 36 -11.20 23.84 4.96
CA PRO A 36 -10.49 24.86 4.20
C PRO A 36 -9.20 25.34 4.88
N GLU A 37 -9.20 25.48 6.21
CA GLU A 37 -8.02 25.93 6.93
C GLU A 37 -6.91 24.89 6.87
N ARG A 38 -7.26 23.60 6.96
CA ARG A 38 -6.29 22.51 6.80
C ARG A 38 -5.66 22.55 5.40
N ALA A 39 -6.43 22.78 4.35
CA ALA A 39 -5.86 22.89 3.00
C ALA A 39 -4.93 24.11 2.86
N GLN A 40 -5.31 25.26 3.41
CA GLN A 40 -4.48 26.46 3.38
C GLN A 40 -3.16 26.27 4.14
N ARG A 41 -3.21 25.72 5.37
CA ARG A 41 -2.01 25.41 6.15
C ARG A 41 -1.11 24.41 5.42
N PHE A 42 -1.69 23.35 4.85
CA PHE A 42 -0.94 22.35 4.12
C PHE A 42 -0.26 22.96 2.88
N ALA A 43 -0.98 23.77 2.11
CA ALA A 43 -0.43 24.46 0.95
C ALA A 43 0.71 25.40 1.32
N ALA A 44 0.57 26.18 2.39
CA ALA A 44 1.63 27.06 2.89
C ALA A 44 2.88 26.26 3.32
N THR A 45 2.71 25.17 4.05
CA THR A 45 3.82 24.32 4.52
C THR A 45 4.64 23.72 3.37
N TYR A 46 3.97 23.29 2.30
CA TYR A 46 4.60 22.58 1.18
C TYR A 46 4.75 23.43 -0.08
N GLY A 47 4.48 24.73 -0.03
CA GLY A 47 4.61 25.63 -1.18
C GLY A 47 3.70 25.27 -2.36
N ILE A 48 2.48 24.78 -2.09
CA ILE A 48 1.50 24.42 -3.13
C ILE A 48 0.74 25.68 -3.58
N PRO A 49 0.76 26.03 -4.87
CA PRO A 49 0.26 27.32 -5.33
C PRO A 49 -1.27 27.45 -5.34
N HIS A 50 -2.02 26.34 -5.41
CA HIS A 50 -3.48 26.38 -5.54
C HIS A 50 -4.19 25.58 -4.44
N VAL A 51 -5.20 26.20 -3.83
CA VAL A 51 -6.10 25.59 -2.85
C VAL A 51 -7.51 25.64 -3.40
N HIS A 52 -8.14 24.47 -3.54
CA HIS A 52 -9.53 24.34 -3.97
C HIS A 52 -10.45 24.14 -2.76
N GLY A 53 -11.66 24.71 -2.83
CA GLY A 53 -12.67 24.65 -1.77
C GLY A 53 -13.44 23.32 -1.72
N SER A 54 -13.36 22.52 -2.77
CA SER A 54 -13.93 21.17 -2.81
C SER A 54 -13.08 20.19 -3.63
N TYR A 55 -13.35 18.90 -3.48
CA TYR A 55 -12.70 17.86 -4.27
C TYR A 55 -13.11 17.94 -5.74
N GLU A 56 -14.37 18.28 -6.01
CA GLU A 56 -14.93 18.48 -7.35
C GLU A 56 -14.23 19.63 -8.07
N GLN A 57 -13.94 20.73 -7.38
CA GLN A 57 -13.18 21.85 -7.95
C GLN A 57 -11.75 21.43 -8.33
N LEU A 58 -11.08 20.63 -7.50
CA LEU A 58 -9.73 20.15 -7.79
C LEU A 58 -9.70 19.18 -8.98
N VAL A 59 -10.62 18.23 -9.06
CA VAL A 59 -10.64 17.29 -10.20
C VAL A 59 -11.09 17.98 -11.50
N ALA A 60 -11.85 19.07 -11.43
CA ALA A 60 -12.24 19.87 -12.59
C ALA A 60 -11.11 20.81 -13.09
N ASP A 61 -10.04 20.99 -12.31
CA ASP A 61 -8.94 21.87 -12.67
C ASP A 61 -8.22 21.35 -13.95
N PRO A 62 -8.20 22.12 -15.06
CA PRO A 62 -7.56 21.69 -16.30
C PRO A 62 -6.03 21.60 -16.17
N HIS A 63 -5.45 22.15 -15.11
CA HIS A 63 -4.02 22.09 -14.83
C HIS A 63 -3.62 20.92 -13.94
N VAL A 64 -4.56 20.11 -13.43
CA VAL A 64 -4.24 18.86 -12.72
C VAL A 64 -4.19 17.70 -13.72
N ASP A 65 -3.08 16.96 -13.74
CA ASP A 65 -2.89 15.77 -14.59
C ASP A 65 -3.22 14.46 -13.86
N ILE A 66 -2.86 14.42 -12.58
CA ILE A 66 -3.00 13.25 -11.70
C ILE A 66 -3.47 13.66 -10.32
N VAL A 67 -4.30 12.83 -9.69
CA VAL A 67 -4.80 13.02 -8.34
C VAL A 67 -4.24 11.96 -7.41
N TYR A 68 -3.62 12.40 -6.32
CA TYR A 68 -3.25 11.56 -5.19
C TYR A 68 -4.36 11.59 -4.14
N VAL A 69 -4.98 10.43 -3.89
CA VAL A 69 -6.07 10.24 -2.93
C VAL A 69 -5.49 9.75 -1.61
N ALA A 70 -5.45 10.62 -0.59
CA ALA A 70 -4.83 10.36 0.71
C ALA A 70 -5.83 10.35 1.88
N SER A 71 -7.11 10.13 1.57
CA SER A 71 -8.22 10.14 2.52
C SER A 71 -8.23 8.89 3.40
N PRO A 72 -9.13 8.79 4.40
CA PRO A 72 -9.41 7.51 5.05
C PRO A 72 -9.84 6.43 4.04
N HIS A 73 -9.66 5.16 4.40
CA HIS A 73 -9.88 4.03 3.48
C HIS A 73 -11.29 4.02 2.90
N SER A 74 -12.30 4.40 3.68
CA SER A 74 -13.70 4.45 3.24
C SER A 74 -14.01 5.47 2.15
N GLU A 75 -13.12 6.43 1.93
CA GLU A 75 -13.29 7.45 0.91
C GLU A 75 -12.56 7.13 -0.40
N HIS A 76 -11.68 6.12 -0.41
CA HIS A 76 -10.80 5.82 -1.55
C HIS A 76 -11.58 5.59 -2.85
N LYS A 77 -12.57 4.69 -2.83
CA LYS A 77 -13.41 4.39 -4.00
C LYS A 77 -14.10 5.65 -4.53
N ARG A 78 -14.79 6.39 -3.66
CA ARG A 78 -15.56 7.57 -4.06
C ARG A 78 -14.66 8.63 -4.70
N GLN A 79 -13.52 8.91 -4.09
CA GLN A 79 -12.59 9.93 -4.57
C GLN A 79 -11.82 9.50 -5.82
N ALA A 80 -11.44 8.22 -5.93
CA ALA A 80 -10.84 7.66 -7.12
C ALA A 80 -11.80 7.74 -8.32
N LEU A 81 -13.05 7.30 -8.15
CA LEU A 81 -14.07 7.38 -9.20
C LEU A 81 -14.38 8.83 -9.61
N LEU A 82 -14.40 9.76 -8.65
CA LEU A 82 -14.55 11.19 -8.93
C LEU A 82 -13.43 11.71 -9.85
N ALA A 83 -12.17 11.39 -9.54
CA ALA A 83 -11.03 11.83 -10.34
C ALA A 83 -10.97 11.13 -11.72
N ILE A 84 -11.26 9.82 -11.77
CA ILE A 84 -11.33 9.05 -13.02
C ILE A 84 -12.42 9.61 -13.95
N ALA A 85 -13.61 9.91 -13.42
CA ALA A 85 -14.71 10.47 -14.21
C ALA A 85 -14.37 11.86 -14.78
N ALA A 86 -13.50 12.62 -14.11
CA ALA A 86 -12.95 13.89 -14.61
C ALA A 86 -11.77 13.71 -15.58
N GLY A 87 -11.44 12.47 -15.99
CA GLY A 87 -10.35 12.17 -16.91
C GLY A 87 -8.96 12.31 -16.30
N LYS A 88 -8.84 12.30 -14.97
CA LYS A 88 -7.55 12.42 -14.28
C LYS A 88 -6.94 11.05 -14.04
N HIS A 89 -5.62 10.97 -14.14
CA HIS A 89 -4.89 9.83 -13.60
C HIS A 89 -5.05 9.78 -12.08
N VAL A 90 -4.94 8.60 -11.47
CA VAL A 90 -5.11 8.45 -10.02
C VAL A 90 -4.03 7.59 -9.39
N LEU A 91 -3.49 8.09 -8.26
CA LEU A 91 -2.71 7.32 -7.30
C LEU A 91 -3.51 7.27 -6.00
N VAL A 92 -3.98 6.09 -5.61
CA VAL A 92 -4.84 5.93 -4.43
C VAL A 92 -4.03 5.33 -3.30
N GLU A 93 -4.07 5.92 -2.11
CA GLU A 93 -3.41 5.32 -0.94
C GLU A 93 -3.83 3.88 -0.70
N LYS A 94 -2.94 3.11 -0.06
CA LYS A 94 -3.23 1.72 0.31
C LYS A 94 -4.17 1.68 1.53
N PRO A 95 -5.08 0.69 1.63
CA PRO A 95 -5.48 -0.24 0.56
C PRO A 95 -6.23 0.49 -0.55
N LEU A 96 -6.17 0.00 -1.80
CA LEU A 96 -6.86 0.62 -2.95
C LEU A 96 -8.34 0.93 -2.69
N ALA A 97 -9.02 0.06 -1.95
CA ALA A 97 -10.41 0.20 -1.52
C ALA A 97 -10.68 -0.62 -0.24
N LEU A 98 -11.91 -0.62 0.26
CA LEU A 98 -12.27 -1.36 1.47
C LEU A 98 -12.40 -2.87 1.29
N ASP A 99 -12.65 -3.31 0.06
CA ASP A 99 -12.81 -4.71 -0.33
C ASP A 99 -12.47 -4.91 -1.82
N ALA A 100 -12.35 -6.17 -2.24
CA ALA A 100 -12.02 -6.52 -3.61
C ALA A 100 -13.11 -6.11 -4.62
N GLY A 101 -14.38 -6.02 -4.20
CA GLY A 101 -15.49 -5.58 -5.05
C GLY A 101 -15.31 -4.13 -5.47
N GLU A 102 -15.04 -3.25 -4.51
CA GLU A 102 -14.76 -1.84 -4.74
C GLU A 102 -13.51 -1.62 -5.59
N ALA A 103 -12.43 -2.36 -5.33
CA ALA A 103 -11.21 -2.29 -6.15
C ALA A 103 -11.49 -2.65 -7.62
N ARG A 104 -12.32 -3.67 -7.89
CA ARG A 104 -12.75 -4.02 -9.25
C ARG A 104 -13.59 -2.92 -9.90
N GLU A 105 -14.39 -2.18 -9.15
CA GLU A 105 -15.11 -1.02 -9.68
C GLU A 105 -14.15 0.10 -10.10
N ILE A 106 -13.17 0.44 -9.26
CA ILE A 106 -12.13 1.42 -9.60
C ILE A 106 -11.37 0.98 -10.85
N ALA A 107 -10.95 -0.29 -10.92
CA ALA A 107 -10.20 -0.81 -12.05
C ALA A 107 -11.00 -0.77 -13.36
N ARG A 108 -12.28 -1.16 -13.33
CA ARG A 108 -13.16 -1.06 -14.50
C ARG A 108 -13.33 0.39 -14.96
N ALA A 109 -13.54 1.32 -14.03
CA ALA A 109 -13.71 2.73 -14.36
C ALA A 109 -12.44 3.33 -14.98
N ALA A 110 -11.27 3.07 -14.41
CA ALA A 110 -9.99 3.57 -14.93
C ALA A 110 -9.70 3.04 -16.34
N ARG A 111 -9.88 1.73 -16.55
CA ARG A 111 -9.72 1.07 -17.85
C ARG A 111 -10.71 1.62 -18.89
N ALA A 112 -11.97 1.85 -18.52
CA ALA A 112 -12.98 2.42 -19.41
C ALA A 112 -12.69 3.89 -19.78
N ALA A 113 -12.15 4.67 -18.84
CA ALA A 113 -11.77 6.06 -19.08
C ALA A 113 -10.41 6.21 -19.81
N GLY A 114 -9.63 5.13 -19.92
CA GLY A 114 -8.30 5.16 -20.53
C GLY A 114 -7.28 5.94 -19.71
N VAL A 115 -7.50 6.10 -18.40
CA VAL A 115 -6.60 6.83 -17.49
C VAL A 115 -5.76 5.86 -16.67
N PHE A 116 -4.53 6.28 -16.35
CA PHE A 116 -3.69 5.59 -15.38
C PHE A 116 -4.33 5.52 -13.99
N ALA A 117 -4.35 4.32 -13.39
CA ALA A 117 -4.70 4.11 -11.99
C ALA A 117 -3.71 3.16 -11.31
N MET A 118 -3.36 3.46 -10.06
CA MET A 118 -2.45 2.64 -9.26
C MET A 118 -2.75 2.74 -7.77
N GLU A 119 -2.65 1.63 -7.04
CA GLU A 119 -2.56 1.62 -5.59
C GLU A 119 -1.16 2.06 -5.12
N ALA A 120 -1.09 2.95 -4.13
CA ALA A 120 0.13 3.48 -3.55
C ALA A 120 0.79 2.47 -2.58
N LEU A 121 0.98 1.23 -3.04
CA LEU A 121 1.67 0.18 -2.29
C LEU A 121 3.19 0.37 -2.43
N TRP A 122 3.68 1.45 -1.84
CA TRP A 122 5.03 1.99 -2.00
C TRP A 122 6.17 0.98 -1.83
N SER A 123 6.02 -0.02 -0.95
CA SER A 123 7.00 -1.09 -0.72
C SER A 123 7.39 -1.82 -2.01
N ARG A 124 6.47 -1.89 -2.99
CA ARG A 124 6.72 -2.54 -4.29
C ARG A 124 7.78 -1.80 -5.14
N PHE A 125 7.92 -0.50 -4.92
CA PHE A 125 8.75 0.40 -5.72
C PHE A 125 10.11 0.69 -5.07
N LEU A 126 10.36 0.15 -3.88
CA LEU A 126 11.62 0.35 -3.18
C LEU A 126 12.76 -0.43 -3.85
N PRO A 127 14.01 0.08 -3.87
CA PRO A 127 15.11 -0.58 -4.54
C PRO A 127 15.37 -2.01 -4.04
N GLN A 128 15.21 -2.29 -2.74
CA GLN A 128 15.36 -3.66 -2.23
C GLN A 128 14.42 -4.64 -2.93
N THR A 129 13.19 -4.21 -3.21
CA THR A 129 12.15 -5.07 -3.79
C THR A 129 12.50 -5.42 -5.23
N LEU A 130 13.08 -4.51 -6.00
CA LEU A 130 13.56 -4.78 -7.36
C LEU A 130 14.71 -5.80 -7.37
N ILE A 131 15.62 -5.72 -6.41
CA ILE A 131 16.72 -6.69 -6.29
C ILE A 131 16.19 -8.05 -5.83
N ILE A 132 15.30 -8.09 -4.83
CA ILE A 132 14.66 -9.33 -4.38
C ILE A 132 13.91 -9.99 -5.53
N GLU A 133 13.13 -9.24 -6.31
CA GLU A 133 12.41 -9.76 -7.48
C GLU A 133 13.36 -10.48 -8.45
N ARG A 134 14.52 -9.87 -8.72
CA ARG A 134 15.54 -10.48 -9.57
C ARG A 134 16.11 -11.75 -8.96
N LEU A 135 16.41 -11.78 -7.66
CA LEU A 135 16.92 -12.98 -6.98
C LEU A 135 15.90 -14.14 -7.01
N LEU A 136 14.60 -13.82 -6.87
CA LEU A 136 13.53 -14.81 -6.98
C LEU A 136 13.42 -15.34 -8.42
N ARG A 137 13.42 -14.45 -9.41
CA ARG A 137 13.35 -14.79 -10.84
C ARG A 137 14.54 -15.63 -11.30
N ASP A 138 15.74 -15.27 -10.85
CA ASP A 138 16.99 -15.96 -11.20
C ASP A 138 17.14 -17.31 -10.46
N GLY A 139 16.16 -17.71 -9.62
CA GLY A 139 16.14 -19.01 -8.94
C GLY A 139 17.16 -19.14 -7.81
N VAL A 140 17.69 -18.02 -7.29
CA VAL A 140 18.78 -18.01 -6.29
C VAL A 140 18.36 -18.73 -5.00
N LEU A 141 17.08 -18.67 -4.64
CA LEU A 141 16.56 -19.32 -3.43
C LEU A 141 16.17 -20.79 -3.66
N GLY A 142 16.19 -21.30 -4.90
CA GLY A 142 15.64 -22.60 -5.25
C GLY A 142 14.10 -22.61 -5.16
N ASP A 143 13.52 -23.76 -4.82
CA ASP A 143 12.07 -23.85 -4.61
C ASP A 143 11.69 -23.08 -3.34
N LEU A 144 10.79 -22.11 -3.46
CA LEU A 144 10.28 -21.39 -2.31
C LEU A 144 9.43 -22.31 -1.42
N ARG A 145 9.66 -22.24 -0.10
CA ARG A 145 9.01 -23.10 0.89
C ARG A 145 8.25 -22.31 1.95
N LEU A 146 8.78 -21.17 2.37
CA LEU A 146 8.21 -20.40 3.48
C LEU A 146 8.36 -18.90 3.27
N VAL A 147 7.29 -18.15 3.50
CA VAL A 147 7.34 -16.72 3.78
C VAL A 147 6.87 -16.49 5.21
N THR A 148 7.63 -15.74 6.00
CA THR A 148 7.16 -15.25 7.30
C THR A 148 7.25 -13.74 7.33
N ALA A 149 6.21 -13.06 7.77
CA ALA A 149 6.26 -11.62 7.96
C ALA A 149 5.25 -11.16 9.00
N ASP A 150 5.60 -10.11 9.73
CA ASP A 150 4.71 -9.49 10.70
C ASP A 150 4.68 -7.97 10.55
N PHE A 151 3.54 -7.36 10.88
CA PHE A 151 3.47 -5.92 11.11
C PHE A 151 2.43 -5.62 12.17
N GLY A 152 2.90 -5.34 13.39
CA GLY A 152 2.10 -4.83 14.49
C GLY A 152 2.65 -3.53 15.07
N GLY A 153 1.72 -2.73 15.58
CA GLY A 153 2.01 -1.55 16.38
C GLY A 153 1.08 -1.51 17.58
N ARG A 154 1.54 -0.91 18.69
CA ARG A 154 0.67 -0.64 19.85
C ARG A 154 -0.02 0.70 19.67
N PHE A 155 -1.32 0.67 19.39
CA PHE A 155 -2.13 1.88 19.26
C PHE A 155 -2.92 2.14 20.54
N GLU A 156 -3.03 3.40 20.93
CA GLU A 156 -3.96 3.80 21.98
C GLU A 156 -5.40 3.65 21.46
N PHE A 157 -6.25 3.01 22.25
CA PHE A 157 -7.63 2.78 21.86
C PHE A 157 -8.41 4.10 21.83
N ASP A 158 -8.90 4.44 20.64
CA ASP A 158 -9.78 5.57 20.38
C ASP A 158 -10.83 5.11 19.35
N PRO A 159 -12.10 4.93 19.73
CA PRO A 159 -13.13 4.40 18.82
C PRO A 159 -13.45 5.34 17.66
N GLU A 160 -13.20 6.65 17.81
CA GLU A 160 -13.34 7.63 16.73
C GLU A 160 -12.10 7.72 15.85
N GLY A 161 -10.96 7.25 16.37
CA GLY A 161 -9.67 7.22 15.70
C GLY A 161 -9.67 6.32 14.46
N ARG A 162 -9.01 6.78 13.39
CA ARG A 162 -8.98 6.14 12.06
C ARG A 162 -8.76 4.63 12.08
N ILE A 163 -7.91 4.13 12.98
CA ILE A 163 -7.51 2.72 13.01
C ILE A 163 -8.53 1.80 13.69
N PHE A 164 -9.31 2.31 14.65
CA PHE A 164 -10.34 1.53 15.35
C PHE A 164 -11.76 1.85 14.85
N ASN A 165 -11.96 2.95 14.12
CA ASN A 165 -13.27 3.37 13.64
C ASN A 165 -13.73 2.53 12.42
N PRO A 166 -14.80 1.72 12.54
CA PRO A 166 -15.30 0.91 11.42
C PRO A 166 -15.79 1.76 10.24
N ALA A 167 -16.34 2.94 10.49
CA ALA A 167 -16.85 3.84 9.45
C ALA A 167 -15.73 4.46 8.58
N LEU A 168 -14.49 4.42 9.08
CA LEU A 168 -13.30 4.88 8.36
C LEU A 168 -12.53 3.74 7.68
N GLY A 169 -13.02 2.49 7.78
CA GLY A 169 -12.32 1.31 7.30
C GLY A 169 -11.12 0.93 8.15
N GLY A 170 -11.22 1.12 9.46
CA GLY A 170 -10.21 0.68 10.43
C GLY A 170 -10.01 -0.84 10.45
N GLY A 171 -9.04 -1.28 11.25
CA GLY A 171 -8.66 -2.69 11.37
C GLY A 171 -7.19 -2.95 11.04
N ALA A 172 -6.62 -3.96 11.67
CA ALA A 172 -5.23 -4.36 11.54
C ALA A 172 -4.87 -4.85 10.13
N LEU A 173 -5.78 -5.56 9.46
CA LEU A 173 -5.57 -6.22 8.17
C LEU A 173 -5.48 -5.21 7.03
N LEU A 174 -6.42 -4.27 6.96
CA LEU A 174 -6.39 -3.21 5.94
C LEU A 174 -5.22 -2.24 6.16
N ASP A 175 -4.90 -1.92 7.42
CA ASP A 175 -3.90 -0.89 7.71
C ASP A 175 -2.45 -1.41 7.71
N LEU A 176 -2.21 -2.54 8.39
CA LEU A 176 -0.85 -3.07 8.62
C LEU A 176 -0.66 -4.41 7.91
N GLY A 177 -1.64 -5.31 8.02
CA GLY A 177 -1.60 -6.68 7.50
C GLY A 177 -1.47 -6.76 5.98
N ILE A 178 -1.89 -5.71 5.27
CA ILE A 178 -1.68 -5.55 3.83
C ILE A 178 -0.21 -5.74 3.44
N TYR A 179 0.77 -5.33 4.26
CA TYR A 179 2.18 -5.46 3.92
C TYR A 179 2.71 -6.90 4.04
N PRO A 180 2.49 -7.64 5.15
CA PRO A 180 2.81 -9.06 5.20
C PRO A 180 2.11 -9.88 4.12
N ILE A 181 0.83 -9.61 3.85
CA ILE A 181 0.07 -10.32 2.81
C ILE A 181 0.63 -10.00 1.42
N TRP A 182 0.93 -8.73 1.15
CA TRP A 182 1.57 -8.31 -0.10
C TRP A 182 2.91 -9.02 -0.32
N LEU A 183 3.75 -9.14 0.71
CA LEU A 183 5.04 -9.82 0.56
C LEU A 183 4.86 -11.30 0.19
N ALA A 184 3.87 -11.98 0.79
CA ALA A 184 3.54 -13.35 0.43
C ALA A 184 3.06 -13.45 -1.03
N HIS A 185 2.18 -12.54 -1.48
CA HIS A 185 1.75 -12.46 -2.88
C HIS A 185 2.90 -12.19 -3.83
N PHE A 186 3.80 -11.28 -3.47
CA PHE A 186 4.96 -10.91 -4.26
C PHE A 186 5.93 -12.10 -4.43
N ALA A 187 6.12 -12.92 -3.39
CA ALA A 187 7.04 -14.05 -3.44
C ALA A 187 6.42 -15.34 -4.01
N LEU A 188 5.15 -15.62 -3.69
CA LEU A 188 4.51 -16.92 -3.95
C LEU A 188 3.29 -16.85 -4.89
N GLY A 189 2.86 -15.64 -5.28
CA GLY A 189 1.62 -15.40 -6.01
C GLY A 189 0.39 -15.37 -5.10
N PRO A 190 -0.82 -15.20 -5.67
CA PRO A 190 -2.07 -15.25 -4.91
C PRO A 190 -2.30 -16.65 -4.28
N PRO A 191 -2.72 -16.73 -3.01
CA PRO A 191 -2.88 -18.00 -2.32
C PRO A 191 -4.20 -18.70 -2.69
N PRO A 192 -4.18 -20.01 -3.05
CA PRO A 192 -5.39 -20.80 -3.25
C PRO A 192 -6.24 -21.00 -1.98
N ARG A 193 -5.63 -20.95 -0.79
CA ARG A 193 -6.32 -21.15 0.48
C ARG A 193 -5.76 -20.23 1.56
N VAL A 194 -6.69 -19.60 2.28
CA VAL A 194 -6.43 -18.67 3.40
C VAL A 194 -7.05 -19.26 4.65
N HIS A 195 -6.26 -19.42 5.71
CA HIS A 195 -6.76 -19.66 7.06
C HIS A 195 -6.37 -18.49 7.96
N ALA A 196 -7.31 -17.92 8.70
CA ALA A 196 -7.07 -16.79 9.59
C ALA A 196 -7.72 -17.03 10.96
N THR A 197 -7.03 -16.60 12.01
CA THR A 197 -7.54 -16.58 13.39
C THR A 197 -7.02 -15.34 14.11
N GLY A 198 -7.73 -14.87 15.12
CA GLY A 198 -7.42 -13.58 15.74
C GLY A 198 -8.54 -13.09 16.64
N SER A 199 -8.50 -11.80 16.96
CA SER A 199 -9.52 -11.15 17.79
C SER A 199 -9.91 -9.79 17.24
N LEU A 200 -11.18 -9.44 17.44
CA LEU A 200 -11.68 -8.10 17.14
C LEU A 200 -11.22 -7.10 18.21
N ALA A 201 -11.16 -5.82 17.84
CA ALA A 201 -11.18 -4.72 18.79
C ALA A 201 -12.61 -4.46 19.28
N GLU A 202 -12.77 -3.66 20.33
CA GLU A 202 -14.08 -3.35 20.93
C GLU A 202 -15.10 -2.75 19.94
N THR A 203 -14.61 -2.04 18.92
CA THR A 203 -15.44 -1.43 17.86
C THR A 203 -15.94 -2.43 16.81
N GLY A 204 -15.43 -3.67 16.82
CA GLY A 204 -15.76 -4.73 15.88
C GLY A 204 -14.89 -4.79 14.62
N VAL A 205 -13.88 -3.92 14.48
CA VAL A 205 -12.82 -4.11 13.47
C VAL A 205 -11.88 -5.23 13.89
N ASP A 206 -11.15 -5.83 12.96
CA ASP A 206 -10.10 -6.79 13.31
C ASP A 206 -8.97 -6.10 14.07
N GLY A 207 -8.72 -6.55 15.30
CA GLY A 207 -7.71 -5.97 16.18
C GLY A 207 -6.34 -6.65 16.04
N GLN A 208 -6.34 -7.96 15.82
CA GLN A 208 -5.15 -8.72 15.46
C GLN A 208 -5.53 -9.97 14.67
N ALA A 209 -4.62 -10.44 13.82
CA ALA A 209 -4.81 -11.61 13.00
C ALA A 209 -3.50 -12.36 12.76
N ALA A 210 -3.55 -13.69 12.88
CA ALA A 210 -2.55 -14.61 12.36
C ALA A 210 -3.14 -15.31 11.12
N LEU A 211 -2.36 -15.40 10.05
CA LEU A 211 -2.77 -16.01 8.79
C LEU A 211 -1.81 -17.11 8.38
N ILE A 212 -2.38 -18.20 7.86
CA ILE A 212 -1.66 -19.26 7.15
C ILE A 212 -2.18 -19.30 5.72
N LEU A 213 -1.30 -19.00 4.77
CA LEU A 213 -1.58 -19.11 3.34
C LEU A 213 -0.92 -20.38 2.81
N THR A 214 -1.64 -21.20 2.04
CA THR A 214 -1.09 -22.46 1.49
C THR A 214 -1.17 -22.52 -0.02
N TYR A 215 -0.13 -23.07 -0.64
CA TYR A 215 0.06 -23.08 -2.09
C TYR A 215 0.14 -24.52 -2.62
N ALA A 216 -0.24 -24.72 -3.89
CA ALA A 216 -0.18 -26.04 -4.53
C ALA A 216 1.25 -26.61 -4.63
N THR A 217 2.27 -25.76 -4.62
CA THR A 217 3.69 -26.12 -4.57
C THR A 217 4.12 -26.74 -3.24
N GLY A 218 3.26 -26.69 -2.22
CA GLY A 218 3.58 -27.05 -0.84
C GLY A 218 4.24 -25.92 -0.05
N ALA A 219 4.47 -24.74 -0.65
CA ALA A 219 4.90 -23.57 0.08
C ALA A 219 3.81 -23.06 1.05
N GLN A 220 4.23 -22.35 2.09
CA GLN A 220 3.34 -21.72 3.06
C GLN A 220 3.77 -20.27 3.34
N ALA A 221 2.82 -19.43 3.72
CA ALA A 221 3.12 -18.15 4.35
C ALA A 221 2.51 -18.09 5.75
N LEU A 222 3.29 -17.67 6.74
CA LEU A 222 2.87 -17.45 8.13
C LEU A 222 2.96 -15.96 8.43
N LEU A 223 1.81 -15.31 8.55
CA LEU A 223 1.71 -13.86 8.62
C LEU A 223 1.03 -13.43 9.90
N HIS A 224 1.41 -12.26 10.42
CA HIS A 224 0.78 -11.70 11.62
C HIS A 224 0.61 -10.18 11.53
N THR A 225 -0.48 -9.67 12.08
CA THR A 225 -0.74 -8.24 12.26
C THR A 225 -1.48 -7.98 13.57
N THR A 226 -1.21 -6.85 14.22
CA THR A 226 -1.86 -6.49 15.50
C THR A 226 -1.85 -4.99 15.75
N LEU A 227 -2.94 -4.49 16.36
CA LEU A 227 -3.07 -3.14 16.89
C LEU A 227 -2.66 -3.03 18.38
N PHE A 228 -2.37 -4.17 19.01
CA PHE A 228 -2.23 -4.26 20.47
C PHE A 228 -0.78 -4.33 20.95
N ALA A 229 0.17 -4.62 20.06
CA ALA A 229 1.56 -4.81 20.41
C ALA A 229 2.50 -4.29 19.31
N GLU A 230 3.63 -3.73 19.72
CA GLU A 230 4.75 -3.53 18.82
C GLU A 230 5.40 -4.88 18.53
N THR A 231 5.60 -5.16 17.25
CA THR A 231 6.24 -6.40 16.80
C THR A 231 7.60 -6.11 16.17
N PRO A 232 8.45 -7.12 15.92
CA PRO A 232 9.74 -6.92 15.26
C PRO A 232 9.63 -6.32 13.85
N GLN A 233 8.48 -6.46 13.19
CA GLN A 233 8.24 -5.98 11.82
C GLN A 233 9.24 -6.58 10.83
N GLU A 234 9.52 -7.87 11.00
CA GLU A 234 10.52 -8.61 10.22
C GLU A 234 9.86 -9.39 9.08
N ALA A 235 10.68 -9.74 8.08
CA ALA A 235 10.24 -10.54 6.95
C ALA A 235 11.34 -11.50 6.47
N VAL A 236 10.94 -12.73 6.13
CA VAL A 236 11.80 -13.77 5.57
C VAL A 236 11.12 -14.42 4.36
N ILE A 237 11.88 -14.62 3.29
CA ILE A 237 11.52 -15.48 2.16
C ILE A 237 12.55 -16.61 2.09
N ALA A 238 12.12 -17.85 2.28
CA ALA A 238 12.99 -19.01 2.34
C ALA A 238 12.67 -20.02 1.24
N GLY A 239 13.72 -20.44 0.54
CA GLY A 239 13.66 -21.56 -0.40
C GLY A 239 14.68 -22.64 -0.05
N THR A 240 14.79 -23.65 -0.91
CA THR A 240 15.64 -24.84 -0.69
C THR A 240 17.14 -24.55 -0.70
N HIS A 241 17.58 -23.48 -1.36
CA HIS A 241 19.01 -23.15 -1.51
C HIS A 241 19.47 -22.00 -0.62
N ALA A 242 18.58 -21.04 -0.34
CA ALA A 242 18.89 -19.86 0.44
C ALA A 242 17.63 -19.24 1.05
N ARG A 243 17.84 -18.28 1.96
CA ARG A 243 16.78 -17.39 2.45
C ARG A 243 17.21 -15.94 2.35
N LEU A 244 16.22 -15.07 2.13
CA LEU A 244 16.32 -13.64 2.28
C LEU A 244 15.71 -13.26 3.63
N GLN A 245 16.45 -12.51 4.43
CA GLN A 245 15.96 -11.89 5.65
C GLN A 245 16.01 -10.37 5.46
N LEU A 246 14.85 -9.73 5.38
CA LEU A 246 14.72 -8.29 5.24
C LEU A 246 14.93 -7.64 6.61
N ASP A 247 15.40 -6.40 6.60
CA ASP A 247 15.50 -5.61 7.83
C ASP A 247 14.12 -5.36 8.45
N SER A 248 14.11 -5.08 9.76
CA SER A 248 12.93 -4.60 10.47
C SER A 248 12.31 -3.38 9.76
N ARG A 249 10.98 -3.26 9.83
CA ARG A 249 10.19 -2.34 9.01
C ARG A 249 10.36 -2.61 7.52
N PHE A 250 10.26 -3.89 7.15
CA PHE A 250 10.54 -4.39 5.80
C PHE A 250 9.75 -3.69 4.66
N PHE A 251 8.63 -3.04 5.01
CA PHE A 251 7.78 -2.27 4.11
C PHE A 251 8.30 -0.85 3.79
N THR A 252 9.39 -0.40 4.43
CA THR A 252 10.03 0.91 4.23
C THR A 252 11.43 0.76 3.61
N PRO A 253 12.10 1.83 3.14
CA PRO A 253 13.49 1.73 2.65
C PRO A 253 14.40 1.06 3.68
N GLY A 254 15.13 0.03 3.26
CA GLY A 254 15.95 -0.80 4.12
C GLY A 254 16.76 -1.82 3.31
N GLY A 255 17.53 -2.66 4.00
CA GLY A 255 18.35 -3.70 3.38
C GLY A 255 17.80 -5.10 3.57
N PHE A 256 18.58 -6.08 3.12
CA PHE A 256 18.31 -7.50 3.37
C PHE A 256 19.61 -8.31 3.38
N THR A 257 19.56 -9.47 4.01
CA THR A 257 20.64 -10.46 4.04
C THR A 257 20.21 -11.72 3.30
N LEU A 258 20.98 -12.14 2.30
CA LEU A 258 20.87 -13.45 1.67
C LEU A 258 21.77 -14.44 2.42
N LYS A 259 21.20 -15.50 2.99
CA LYS A 259 21.95 -16.59 3.65
C LYS A 259 21.75 -17.91 2.89
N ALA A 260 22.85 -18.56 2.54
CA ALA A 260 22.82 -19.90 1.94
C ALA A 260 22.33 -20.96 2.94
N ALA A 261 21.63 -21.99 2.47
CA ALA A 261 21.03 -23.03 3.32
C ALA A 261 22.07 -23.98 3.94
N ARG A 262 23.16 -24.27 3.22
CA ARG A 262 24.16 -25.30 3.60
C ARG A 262 25.54 -24.72 3.89
N SER A 263 25.66 -23.41 4.10
CA SER A 263 26.92 -22.77 4.49
C SER A 263 26.64 -21.55 5.37
N GLU A 264 27.69 -21.05 6.02
CA GLU A 264 27.63 -19.79 6.76
C GLU A 264 27.80 -18.55 5.87
N GLN A 265 27.86 -18.72 4.54
CA GLN A 265 27.96 -17.61 3.62
C GLN A 265 26.72 -16.72 3.69
N ARG A 266 26.98 -15.42 3.84
CA ARG A 266 25.97 -14.37 3.91
C ARG A 266 26.38 -13.22 3.00
N LEU A 267 25.43 -12.70 2.23
CA LEU A 267 25.59 -11.49 1.45
C LEU A 267 24.60 -10.45 1.97
N ARG A 268 25.11 -9.25 2.23
CA ARG A 268 24.32 -8.12 2.69
C ARG A 268 24.13 -7.13 1.56
N TRP A 269 22.89 -6.74 1.32
CA TRP A 269 22.56 -5.60 0.47
C TRP A 269 21.93 -4.49 1.32
N ALA A 270 22.28 -3.25 1.02
CA ALA A 270 21.70 -2.05 1.60
C ALA A 270 21.54 -1.00 0.50
N ASP A 271 20.54 -0.14 0.62
CA ASP A 271 20.27 0.91 -0.35
C ASP A 271 21.40 1.96 -0.33
N PRO A 272 22.15 2.16 -1.43
CA PRO A 272 23.24 3.13 -1.47
C PRO A 272 22.77 4.58 -1.62
N SER A 273 21.47 4.83 -1.86
CA SER A 273 20.95 6.19 -2.09
C SER A 273 20.90 7.07 -0.85
N GLY A 274 20.90 6.46 0.34
CA GLY A 274 20.68 7.17 1.62
C GLY A 274 19.22 7.55 1.90
N ILE A 275 18.28 7.21 1.01
CA ILE A 275 16.85 7.45 1.20
C ILE A 275 16.31 6.57 2.33
N HIS A 276 15.61 7.17 3.29
CA HIS A 276 15.13 6.48 4.48
C HIS A 276 13.71 6.89 4.91
N GLY A 277 13.01 5.98 5.59
CA GLY A 277 11.67 6.24 6.12
C GLY A 277 10.70 6.72 5.04
N SER A 278 10.01 7.84 5.28
CA SER A 278 9.02 8.40 4.35
C SER A 278 9.61 8.97 3.07
N GLU A 279 10.92 9.23 2.99
CA GLU A 279 11.58 9.66 1.74
C GLU A 279 11.36 8.64 0.61
N GLY A 280 11.21 7.35 0.96
CA GLY A 280 10.94 6.28 0.01
C GLY A 280 9.64 6.43 -0.78
N LEU A 281 8.70 7.27 -0.34
CA LEU A 281 7.48 7.58 -1.09
C LEU A 281 7.78 8.23 -2.45
N ALA A 282 8.96 8.84 -2.61
CA ALA A 282 9.41 9.39 -3.89
C ALA A 282 9.55 8.32 -4.98
N TYR A 283 9.90 7.08 -4.64
CA TYR A 283 10.08 6.01 -5.62
C TYR A 283 8.79 5.67 -6.36
N GLN A 284 7.67 5.55 -5.65
CA GLN A 284 6.37 5.33 -6.30
C GLN A 284 5.91 6.54 -7.09
N ALA A 285 6.17 7.77 -6.62
CA ALA A 285 5.84 8.99 -7.36
C ALA A 285 6.61 9.07 -8.69
N ALA A 286 7.91 8.77 -8.67
CA ALA A 286 8.74 8.70 -9.85
C ALA A 286 8.29 7.59 -10.81
N ALA A 287 7.96 6.41 -10.28
CA ALA A 287 7.44 5.30 -11.08
C ALA A 287 6.13 5.68 -11.79
N VAL A 288 5.18 6.27 -11.07
CA VAL A 288 3.90 6.75 -11.65
C VAL A 288 4.15 7.76 -12.76
N ALA A 289 4.98 8.77 -12.52
CA ALA A 289 5.28 9.79 -13.51
C ALA A 289 5.92 9.21 -14.78
N ARG A 290 6.82 8.23 -14.61
CA ARG A 290 7.43 7.51 -15.72
C ARG A 290 6.40 6.69 -16.49
N HIS A 291 5.58 5.89 -15.81
CA HIS A 291 4.60 5.01 -16.45
C HIS A 291 3.55 5.80 -17.24
N ILE A 292 3.06 6.92 -16.71
CA ILE A 292 2.17 7.82 -17.44
C ILE A 292 2.88 8.42 -18.66
N GLY A 293 4.13 8.86 -18.52
CA GLY A 293 4.92 9.37 -19.63
C GLY A 293 5.19 8.33 -20.73
N GLU A 294 5.22 7.05 -20.37
CA GLU A 294 5.34 5.90 -21.28
C GLU A 294 3.99 5.46 -21.88
N GLY A 295 2.88 6.16 -21.56
CA GLY A 295 1.54 5.85 -22.08
C GLY A 295 0.86 4.65 -21.42
N GLN A 296 1.34 4.21 -20.25
CA GLN A 296 0.71 3.13 -19.50
C GLN A 296 -0.57 3.59 -18.81
N THR A 297 -1.55 2.67 -18.68
CA THR A 297 -2.83 2.91 -17.96
C THR A 297 -2.91 2.19 -16.62
N GLU A 298 -1.90 1.38 -16.28
CA GLU A 298 -1.69 0.81 -14.95
C GLU A 298 -0.21 0.52 -14.75
N SER A 299 0.22 0.27 -13.51
CA SER A 299 1.63 -0.02 -13.23
C SER A 299 1.98 -1.44 -13.69
N PRO A 300 3.03 -1.64 -14.51
CA PRO A 300 3.51 -2.98 -14.84
C PRO A 300 4.14 -3.70 -13.64
N LEU A 301 4.54 -2.96 -12.59
CA LEU A 301 5.12 -3.53 -11.36
C LEU A 301 4.04 -3.92 -10.34
N HIS A 302 2.91 -3.20 -10.35
CA HIS A 302 1.78 -3.39 -9.44
C HIS A 302 0.47 -3.12 -10.18
N PRO A 303 0.07 -4.00 -11.12
CA PRO A 303 -1.18 -3.85 -11.86
C PRO A 303 -2.38 -3.94 -10.92
N LEU A 304 -3.52 -3.39 -11.32
CA LEU A 304 -4.71 -3.33 -10.46
C LEU A 304 -5.22 -4.73 -10.06
N GLU A 305 -4.95 -5.73 -10.90
CA GLU A 305 -5.23 -7.14 -10.62
C GLU A 305 -4.52 -7.63 -9.34
N HIS A 306 -3.31 -7.15 -9.06
CA HIS A 306 -2.58 -7.50 -7.83
C HIS A 306 -3.24 -6.87 -6.60
N SER A 307 -3.67 -5.60 -6.69
CA SER A 307 -4.44 -4.96 -5.61
C SER A 307 -5.75 -5.68 -5.34
N ILE A 308 -6.44 -6.13 -6.39
CA ILE A 308 -7.68 -6.91 -6.26
C ILE A 308 -7.40 -8.24 -5.56
N ALA A 309 -6.41 -9.02 -6.01
CA ALA A 309 -6.06 -10.30 -5.39
C ALA A 309 -5.60 -10.15 -3.92
N LEU A 310 -4.89 -9.07 -3.62
CA LEU A 310 -4.49 -8.73 -2.25
C LEU A 310 -5.72 -8.53 -1.35
N LEU A 311 -6.70 -7.76 -1.84
CA LEU A 311 -7.95 -7.51 -1.14
C LEU A 311 -8.81 -8.77 -1.02
N GLU A 312 -8.84 -9.66 -2.01
CA GLU A 312 -9.54 -10.95 -1.90
C GLU A 312 -8.99 -11.80 -0.74
N THR A 313 -7.66 -11.75 -0.53
CA THR A 313 -7.04 -12.43 0.62
C THR A 313 -7.41 -11.78 1.94
N ILE A 314 -7.45 -10.44 1.98
CA ILE A 314 -7.86 -9.68 3.16
C ILE A 314 -9.34 -9.94 3.48
N ASP A 315 -10.22 -9.92 2.49
CA ASP A 315 -11.66 -10.19 2.62
C ASP A 315 -11.88 -11.61 3.19
N ALA A 316 -11.18 -12.61 2.65
CA ALA A 316 -11.23 -13.98 3.14
C ALA A 316 -10.77 -14.11 4.60
N ALA A 317 -9.73 -13.36 5.01
CA ALA A 317 -9.26 -13.35 6.38
C ALA A 317 -10.26 -12.65 7.33
N ARG A 318 -10.77 -11.47 6.94
CA ARG A 318 -11.76 -10.71 7.73
C ARG A 318 -13.05 -11.50 7.94
N GLY A 319 -13.53 -12.18 6.91
CA GLY A 319 -14.70 -13.06 6.99
C GLY A 319 -14.53 -14.19 8.02
N GLN A 320 -13.34 -14.78 8.12
CA GLN A 320 -13.05 -15.83 9.12
C GLN A 320 -12.98 -15.28 10.56
N LEU A 321 -12.57 -14.02 10.73
CA LEU A 321 -12.52 -13.36 12.04
C LEU A 321 -13.90 -12.85 12.51
N GLY A 322 -14.91 -12.86 11.64
CA GLY A 322 -16.18 -12.19 11.91
C GLY A 322 -16.04 -10.66 11.99
N ALA A 323 -14.98 -10.10 11.41
CA ALA A 323 -14.82 -8.66 11.32
C ALA A 323 -15.85 -8.11 10.32
N THR A 324 -16.95 -7.57 10.84
CA THR A 324 -18.10 -7.11 10.04
C THR A 324 -17.67 -6.22 8.86
N HIS A 325 -18.27 -6.44 7.69
CA HIS A 325 -18.24 -5.41 6.66
C HIS A 325 -19.00 -4.22 7.20
N TRP A 326 -18.46 -3.02 6.98
CA TRP A 326 -19.13 -1.76 7.30
C TRP A 326 -20.51 -1.65 6.59
N ARG A 327 -20.73 -2.42 5.51
CA ARG A 327 -22.01 -2.53 4.78
C ARG A 327 -23.05 -3.43 5.44
N ASP A 328 -22.67 -4.30 6.37
CA ASP A 328 -23.63 -5.17 7.08
C ASP A 328 -24.35 -4.44 8.24
N ARG A 329 -24.14 -3.11 8.36
CA ARG A 329 -24.74 -2.25 9.38
C ARG A 329 -25.85 -1.33 8.85
N GLU A 330 -26.25 -1.47 7.58
CA GLU A 330 -27.47 -0.89 7.00
C GLU A 330 -28.62 -1.92 7.01
#